data_AF-A0A2S8HAV2-F1
#
_entry.id   AF-A0A2S8HAV2-F1
#
_cell.length_a   1.000
_cell.length_b   1.000
_cell.length_c   1.000
_cell.angle_alpha   90.00
_cell.angle_beta   90.00
_cell.angle_gamma   90.00
#
_symmetry.space_group_name_H-M   'P 1'
#
loop_
_entity.id
_entity.type
_entity.pdbx_description
1 polymer ?
#
loop_
_entity_poly.entity_id
_entity_poly.type
_entity_poly.pdbx_seq_one_letter_code
_entity_poly.pdbx_strand_id
1 'polypeptide(L)'
;MKTIKGALFVILIVALAVGAFNLIFVAVSGYFGPFYESEADQSRNFAIWLLGNAGVGLLSVVMGVVLYRRYLRRARHANTTNS
;
A
#
# COMPACT_ATOMS: atom_id res chain seq x y z
N MET A 1 0.92 1.47 -24.14
CA MET A 1 -0.37 1.30 -23.42
C MET A 1 -0.34 0.26 -22.29
N LYS A 2 0.20 -0.96 -22.46
CA LYS A 2 0.25 -1.96 -21.36
C LYS A 2 1.02 -1.43 -20.13
N THR A 3 2.17 -0.81 -20.34
CA THR A 3 2.99 -0.23 -19.26
C THR A 3 2.26 0.85 -18.46
N ILE A 4 1.51 1.73 -19.15
CA ILE A 4 0.71 2.79 -18.50
C ILE A 4 -0.40 2.19 -17.64
N LYS A 5 -1.14 1.18 -18.16
CA LYS A 5 -2.15 0.47 -17.38
C LYS A 5 -1.56 -0.24 -16.16
N GLY A 6 -0.36 -0.82 -16.30
CA GLY A 6 0.36 -1.43 -15.18
C GLY A 6 0.77 -0.41 -14.12
N ALA A 7 1.32 0.74 -14.53
CA ALA A 7 1.69 1.82 -13.61
C ALA A 7 0.47 2.36 -12.85
N LEU A 8 -0.64 2.63 -13.55
CA LEU A 8 -1.89 3.06 -12.92
C LEU A 8 -2.43 2.04 -11.91
N PHE A 9 -2.32 0.74 -12.22
CA PHE A 9 -2.73 -0.32 -11.30
C PHE A 9 -1.87 -0.34 -10.03
N VAL A 10 -0.55 -0.20 -10.16
CA VAL A 10 0.35 -0.13 -8.99
C VAL A 10 0.07 1.12 -8.17
N ILE A 11 -0.09 2.29 -8.81
CA ILE A 11 -0.42 3.55 -8.14
C ILE A 11 -1.74 3.41 -7.36
N LEU A 12 -2.77 2.80 -7.95
CA LEU A 12 -4.04 2.56 -7.28
C LEU A 12 -3.87 1.68 -6.04
N ILE A 13 -3.11 0.59 -6.14
CA ILE A 13 -2.83 -0.29 -4.98
C ILE A 13 -2.13 0.49 -3.87
N VAL A 14 -1.12 1.29 -4.21
CA VAL A 14 -0.39 2.10 -3.23
C VAL A 14 -1.32 3.11 -2.57
N ALA A 15 -2.13 3.83 -3.35
CA ALA A 15 -3.08 4.80 -2.82
C ALA A 15 -4.09 4.16 -1.85
N LEU A 16 -4.64 3.00 -2.21
CA LEU A 16 -5.57 2.26 -1.36
C LEU A 16 -4.91 1.77 -0.07
N ALA A 17 -3.70 1.22 -0.17
CA ALA A 17 -2.99 0.68 1.00
C ALA A 17 -2.56 1.79 1.98
N VAL A 18 -2.00 2.89 1.46
CA VAL A 18 -1.64 4.06 2.28
C VAL A 18 -2.89 4.68 2.90
N GLY A 19 -3.97 4.84 2.13
CA GLY A 19 -5.25 5.36 2.64
C GLY A 19 -5.82 4.48 3.75
N ALA A 20 -5.85 3.16 3.57
CA ALA A 20 -6.31 2.22 4.58
C ALA A 20 -5.45 2.25 5.84
N PHE A 21 -4.12 2.29 5.70
CA PHE A 21 -3.20 2.40 6.83
C PHE A 21 -3.47 3.68 7.64
N ASN A 22 -3.62 4.83 6.98
CA ASN A 22 -3.89 6.10 7.65
C ASN A 22 -5.26 6.12 8.32
N LEU A 23 -6.29 5.55 7.68
CA LEU A 23 -7.63 5.44 8.28
C LEU A 23 -7.59 4.59 9.56
N ILE A 24 -6.89 3.46 9.53
CA ILE A 24 -6.70 2.60 10.71
C ILE A 24 -5.92 3.37 11.79
N PHE A 25 -4.84 4.04 11.41
CA PHE A 25 -4.02 4.81 12.34
C PHE A 25 -4.85 5.88 13.08
N VAL A 26 -5.67 6.64 12.34
CA VAL A 26 -6.59 7.63 12.91
C VAL A 26 -7.64 6.97 13.82
N ALA A 27 -8.25 5.86 13.39
CA ALA A 27 -9.26 5.17 14.18
C ALA A 27 -8.70 4.64 15.51
N VAL A 28 -7.51 4.03 15.48
CA VAL A 28 -6.80 3.56 16.67
C VAL A 28 -6.44 4.74 17.58
N SER A 29 -5.98 5.86 17.01
CA SER A 29 -5.70 7.09 17.75
C SER A 29 -6.94 7.67 18.44
N GLY A 30 -8.11 7.57 17.78
CA GLY A 30 -9.37 8.01 18.36
C GLY A 30 -9.86 7.09 19.48
N TYR A 31 -9.61 5.78 19.38
CA TYR A 31 -10.09 4.79 20.35
C TYR A 31 -9.25 4.72 21.63
N PHE A 32 -7.92 4.73 21.51
CA PHE A 32 -7.01 4.59 22.67
C PHE A 32 -6.64 5.93 23.34
N GLY A 33 -7.21 7.04 22.87
CA GLY A 33 -6.84 8.39 23.29
C GLY A 33 -5.70 8.97 22.44
N PRO A 34 -5.53 10.31 22.46
CA PRO A 34 -4.52 10.96 21.64
C PRO A 34 -3.13 10.42 21.99
N PHE A 35 -2.45 9.87 20.99
CA PHE A 35 -1.07 9.40 21.10
C PHE A 35 -0.04 10.50 21.44
N TYR A 36 -0.47 11.73 21.76
CA TYR A 36 0.36 12.93 21.83
C TYR A 36 0.16 13.63 23.19
N GLU A 37 0.54 12.99 24.29
CA GLU A 37 0.48 13.62 25.62
C GLU A 37 1.84 14.19 26.07
N SER A 38 2.97 13.70 25.56
CA SER A 38 4.32 14.24 25.81
C SER A 38 5.15 14.34 24.53
N GLU A 39 6.15 15.24 24.49
CA GLU A 39 7.04 15.41 23.31
C GLU A 39 7.80 14.12 22.96
N ALA A 40 8.18 13.32 23.97
CA ALA A 40 8.86 12.04 23.79
C ALA A 40 7.93 10.98 23.16
N ASP A 41 6.65 10.98 23.55
CA ASP A 41 5.65 10.09 22.97
C ASP A 41 5.25 10.55 21.56
N GLN A 42 5.19 11.86 21.32
CA GLN A 42 4.94 12.43 20.00
C GLN A 42 6.02 12.06 18.98
N SER A 43 7.30 12.17 19.35
CA SER A 43 8.42 11.78 18.48
C SER A 43 8.39 10.29 18.14
N ARG A 44 8.16 9.43 19.15
CA ARG A 44 8.05 7.98 18.96
C ARG A 44 6.88 7.59 18.06
N ASN A 45 5.72 8.21 18.27
CA ASN A 45 4.51 7.89 17.51
C ASN A 45 4.57 8.44 16.08
N PHE A 46 5.21 9.58 15.87
CA PHE A 46 5.54 10.09 14.53
C PHE A 46 6.51 9.14 13.80
N ALA A 47 7.54 8.64 14.47
CA ALA A 47 8.47 7.68 13.89
C ALA A 47 7.77 6.38 13.47
N ILE A 48 6.86 5.85 14.30
CA ILE A 48 6.05 4.67 13.98
C ILE A 48 5.13 4.94 12.78
N TRP A 49 4.45 6.07 12.76
CA TRP A 49 3.59 6.45 11.64
C TRP A 49 4.39 6.59 10.32
N LEU A 50 5.57 7.23 10.39
CA LEU A 50 6.44 7.42 9.24
C LEU A 50 7.01 6.10 8.72
N LEU A 51 7.54 5.25 9.61
CA LEU A 51 8.02 3.91 9.27
C LEU A 51 6.89 3.03 8.72
N GLY A 52 5.69 3.14 9.28
CA GLY A 52 4.49 2.46 8.80
C GLY A 52 4.13 2.86 7.37
N ASN A 53 4.10 4.16 7.07
CA ASN A 53 3.84 4.65 5.70
C ASN A 53 4.93 4.20 4.72
N ALA A 54 6.21 4.29 5.11
CA ALA A 54 7.31 3.83 4.27
C ALA A 54 7.23 2.32 3.98
N GLY A 55 6.97 1.51 5.02
CA GLY A 55 6.82 0.07 4.92
C GLY A 55 5.62 -0.33 4.06
N VAL A 56 4.44 0.23 4.33
CA VAL A 56 3.22 0.00 3.55
C VAL A 56 3.45 0.41 2.10
N GLY A 57 4.02 1.59 1.84
CA GLY A 57 4.31 2.06 0.49
C GLY A 57 5.21 1.10 -0.27
N LEU A 58 6.34 0.69 0.31
CA LEU A 58 7.29 -0.23 -0.32
C LEU A 58 6.65 -1.59 -0.63
N LEU A 59 5.96 -2.19 0.36
CA LEU A 59 5.30 -3.49 0.19
C LEU A 59 4.19 -3.43 -0.87
N SER A 60 3.44 -2.33 -0.92
CA SER A 60 2.36 -2.11 -1.88
C SER A 60 2.88 -2.03 -3.31
N VAL A 61 4.00 -1.33 -3.53
CA VAL A 61 4.66 -1.28 -4.84
C VAL A 61 5.10 -2.67 -5.28
N VAL A 62 5.82 -3.39 -4.40
CA VAL A 62 6.30 -4.75 -4.70
C VAL A 62 5.13 -5.68 -5.03
N MET A 63 4.08 -5.69 -4.20
CA MET A 63 2.90 -6.52 -4.42
C MET A 63 2.15 -6.13 -5.69
N GLY A 64 1.94 -4.84 -5.95
CA GLY A 64 1.28 -4.37 -7.15
C GLY A 64 2.01 -4.81 -8.42
N VAL A 65 3.35 -4.72 -8.43
CA VAL A 65 4.17 -5.20 -9.54
C VAL A 65 4.06 -6.72 -9.70
N VAL A 66 4.17 -7.48 -8.60
CA VAL A 66 4.08 -8.96 -8.63
C VAL A 66 2.71 -9.41 -9.15
N LEU A 67 1.62 -8.81 -8.66
CA LEU A 67 0.26 -9.11 -9.08
C LEU A 67 0.05 -8.78 -10.55
N TYR A 68 0.51 -7.61 -11.00
CA TYR A 68 0.41 -7.22 -12.41
C TYR A 68 1.18 -8.19 -13.33
N ARG A 69 2.39 -8.60 -12.92
CA ARG A 69 3.18 -9.60 -13.69
C ARG A 69 2.49 -10.96 -13.70
N ARG A 70 1.89 -11.40 -12.59
CA ARG A 70 1.11 -12.65 -12.53
C ARG A 70 -0.11 -12.60 -13.44
N TYR A 71 -0.84 -11.48 -13.44
CA TYR A 71 -1.98 -11.26 -14.34
C TYR A 71 -1.57 -11.36 -15.81
N LEU A 72 -0.48 -10.68 -16.21
CA LEU A 72 0.03 -10.75 -17.57
C LEU A 72 0.48 -12.16 -17.99
N ARG A 73 1.04 -12.95 -17.06
CA ARG A 73 1.41 -14.35 -17.35
C ARG A 73 0.16 -15.20 -17.58
N ARG A 74 -0.84 -15.11 -16.71
CA ARG A 74 -2.10 -15.85 -16.85
C ARG A 74 -2.85 -15.50 -18.13
N ALA A 75 -2.95 -14.20 -18.45
CA ALA A 75 -3.58 -13.73 -19.68
C ALA A 75 -2.88 -14.25 -20.95
N ARG A 76 -1.55 -14.46 -20.88
CA ARG A 76 -0.78 -15.02 -22.00
C ARG A 76 -1.04 -16.51 -22.18
N HIS A 77 -1.07 -17.28 -21.09
CA HIS A 77 -1.36 -18.72 -21.13
C HIS A 77 -2.78 -19.01 -21.65
N ALA A 78 -3.77 -18.23 -21.23
CA ALA A 78 -5.15 -18.37 -21.70
C ALA A 78 -5.31 -18.12 -23.22
N ASN A 79 -4.44 -17.29 -23.81
CA ASN A 79 -4.46 -17.02 -25.24
C ASN A 79 -3.84 -18.15 -26.08
N THR A 80 -2.86 -18.88 -25.56
CA THR A 80 -2.23 -20.02 -26.24
C THR A 80 -3.02 -21.33 -26.14
N THR A 81 -3.92 -21.46 -25.17
CA THR A 81 -4.81 -22.64 -25.07
C THR A 81 -6.06 -22.53 -25.94
N ASN A 82 -6.37 -21.32 -26.44
CA ASN A 82 -7.54 -21.03 -27.26
C ASN A 82 -7.21 -20.87 -28.76
N SER A 83 -5.95 -21.11 -29.17
CA SER A 83 -5.49 -21.10 -30.58
C SER A 83 -5.17 -22.50 -31.06
#